data_AF-A0A7V2T6D8-F1
#
_entry.id   AF-A0A7V2T6D8-F1
#
_cell.length_a   1.000
_cell.length_b   1.000
_cell.length_c   1.000
_cell.angle_alpha   90.00
_cell.angle_beta   90.00
_cell.angle_gamma   90.00
#
_symmetry.space_group_name_H-M   'P 1'
#
loop_
_entity.id
_entity.type
_entity.pdbx_description
1 polymer ?
#
loop_
_entity_poly.entity_id
_entity_poly.type
_entity_poly.pdbx_seq_one_letter_code
_entity_poly.pdbx_strand_id
1 'polypeptide(L)'
;WVRAIYAAVTVLVMGYPCALGMATPLALVRGGGAAAERGILIRSGEAFQLLKDLTHVAFDKTGTLTEGRPRLVAVEPAPGFEEKTVLALAAAAEAASEHPLAAAVQEAARAAGIRVPRASDFEAIPGMGLRAEVRGRAVLLGTPRLLAAQEVAIEPLRGALERHEARAHTAVLLAVDGRPAGLLAFADTVKEDARRAVERLRRMGITPVLLTGDNRRTAEAVAAEVGIADVRAGLLPPGKVEAVRRLQARGARVAMVGDGINDAPALMQAHVGMAIGAGTDIAIEAADVVLVGRRLLAVPDAVAIGGASYRKTVENLWLAFLFNGVGVPLAATGLLHPVWAMAAMAASVSTVLANSFGGRLTVEDGAPPAAPSSAAAAAELSLEVEGMRCRGCSATIEAALRARDGVLEVAADHGSGTVRLRHDPARVTAEQLRDALAGLGYRPRSPSPARRA
;
A
#
# COMPACT_ATOMS: atom_id res chain seq x y z
N TRP A 1 -22.32 -61.92 -13.55
CA TRP A 1 -21.81 -61.02 -14.61
C TRP A 1 -22.43 -59.63 -14.58
N VAL A 2 -23.74 -59.45 -14.77
CA VAL A 2 -24.39 -58.12 -14.77
C VAL A 2 -24.09 -57.28 -13.51
N ARG A 3 -24.25 -57.87 -12.32
CA ARG A 3 -23.94 -57.19 -11.04
C ARG A 3 -22.46 -56.79 -10.90
N ALA A 4 -21.54 -57.60 -11.44
CA ALA A 4 -20.11 -57.30 -11.45
C ALA A 4 -19.78 -56.16 -12.43
N ILE A 5 -20.42 -56.14 -13.61
CA ILE A 5 -20.29 -55.05 -14.58
C ILE A 5 -20.84 -53.74 -13.99
N TYR A 6 -22.00 -53.79 -13.33
CA TYR A 6 -22.56 -52.61 -12.67
C TYR A 6 -21.72 -52.12 -11.49
N ALA A 7 -21.20 -53.03 -10.65
CA ALA A 7 -20.26 -52.65 -9.60
C ALA A 7 -19.01 -51.98 -10.18
N ALA A 8 -18.40 -52.54 -11.22
CA ALA A 8 -17.21 -52.00 -11.87
C ALA A 8 -17.45 -50.60 -12.46
N VAL A 9 -18.53 -50.41 -13.22
CA VAL A 9 -18.89 -49.10 -13.79
C VAL A 9 -19.20 -48.09 -12.69
N THR A 10 -19.93 -48.48 -11.65
CA THR A 10 -20.30 -47.59 -10.55
C THR A 10 -19.09 -47.16 -9.72
N VAL A 11 -18.12 -48.06 -9.50
CA VAL A 11 -16.85 -47.75 -8.84
C VAL A 11 -16.03 -46.75 -9.66
N LEU A 12 -15.95 -46.92 -10.99
CA LEU A 12 -15.26 -45.98 -11.86
C LEU A 12 -15.90 -44.58 -11.81
N VAL A 13 -17.24 -44.51 -11.82
CA VAL A 13 -17.98 -43.24 -11.71
C VAL A 13 -17.76 -42.60 -10.34
N MET A 14 -17.94 -43.35 -9.24
CA MET A 14 -17.78 -42.82 -7.88
C MET A 14 -16.33 -42.51 -7.52
N GLY A 15 -15.36 -43.15 -8.17
CA GLY A 15 -13.95 -42.90 -7.96
C GLY A 15 -13.47 -41.57 -8.54
N TYR A 16 -14.21 -40.98 -9.48
CA TYR A 16 -13.78 -39.74 -10.17
C TYR A 16 -14.05 -38.50 -9.30
N PRO A 17 -13.02 -37.79 -8.83
CA PRO A 17 -13.19 -36.71 -7.85
C PRO A 17 -13.49 -35.37 -8.53
N CYS A 18 -14.69 -35.20 -9.11
CA CYS A 18 -15.11 -33.94 -9.76
C CYS A 18 -14.88 -32.69 -8.88
N ALA A 19 -15.21 -32.80 -7.59
CA ALA A 19 -15.09 -31.69 -6.65
C ALA A 19 -13.63 -31.34 -6.30
N LEU A 20 -12.69 -32.30 -6.41
CA LEU A 20 -11.29 -32.08 -6.06
C LEU A 20 -10.62 -31.05 -7.00
N GLY A 21 -10.90 -31.14 -8.30
CA GLY A 21 -10.37 -30.19 -9.29
C GLY A 21 -10.94 -28.78 -9.15
N MET A 22 -12.14 -28.64 -8.58
CA MET A 22 -12.83 -27.35 -8.43
C MET A 22 -12.64 -26.70 -7.06
N ALA A 23 -12.29 -27.46 -6.02
CA ALA A 23 -12.19 -26.97 -4.64
C ALA A 23 -11.25 -25.76 -4.50
N THR A 24 -10.04 -25.85 -5.07
CA THR A 24 -9.05 -24.78 -4.98
C THR A 24 -9.43 -23.56 -5.83
N PRO A 25 -9.76 -23.68 -7.14
CA PRO A 25 -10.17 -22.51 -7.92
C PRO A 25 -11.38 -21.77 -7.34
N LEU A 26 -12.39 -22.49 -6.81
CA LEU A 26 -13.57 -21.86 -6.22
C LEU A 26 -13.24 -21.09 -4.93
N ALA A 27 -12.41 -21.66 -4.06
CA ALA A 27 -11.96 -20.98 -2.85
C ALA A 27 -11.14 -19.72 -3.17
N LEU A 28 -10.27 -19.80 -4.19
CA LEU A 28 -9.49 -18.66 -4.67
C LEU A 28 -10.38 -17.56 -5.27
N VAL A 29 -11.36 -17.91 -6.10
CA VAL A 29 -12.30 -16.92 -6.68
C VAL A 29 -13.10 -16.23 -5.59
N ARG A 30 -13.63 -16.99 -4.63
CA ARG A 30 -14.37 -16.45 -3.49
C ARG A 30 -13.49 -15.56 -2.60
N GLY A 31 -12.29 -16.04 -2.26
CA GLY A 31 -11.32 -15.31 -1.44
C GLY A 31 -10.83 -14.03 -2.14
N GLY A 32 -10.58 -14.11 -3.44
CA GLY A 32 -10.21 -12.98 -4.30
C GLY A 32 -11.32 -11.94 -4.37
N GLY A 33 -12.58 -12.35 -4.52
CA GLY A 33 -13.73 -11.44 -4.45
C GLY A 33 -13.81 -10.71 -3.11
N ALA A 34 -13.72 -11.42 -2.00
CA ALA A 34 -13.75 -10.83 -0.66
C ALA A 34 -12.53 -9.95 -0.34
N ALA A 35 -11.38 -10.23 -0.95
CA ALA A 35 -10.20 -9.37 -0.90
C ALA A 35 -10.42 -8.09 -1.71
N ALA A 36 -10.91 -8.21 -2.94
CA ALA A 36 -11.16 -7.09 -3.83
C ALA A 36 -12.18 -6.09 -3.25
N GLU A 37 -13.25 -6.57 -2.60
CA GLU A 37 -14.23 -5.74 -1.87
C GLU A 37 -13.59 -4.89 -0.77
N ARG A 38 -12.44 -5.30 -0.23
CA ARG A 38 -11.68 -4.58 0.80
C ARG A 38 -10.47 -3.82 0.24
N GLY A 39 -10.37 -3.70 -1.08
CA GLY A 39 -9.25 -3.06 -1.76
C GLY A 39 -7.96 -3.88 -1.70
N ILE A 40 -8.04 -5.21 -1.69
CA ILE A 40 -6.89 -6.11 -1.64
C ILE A 40 -6.89 -6.97 -2.90
N LEU A 41 -5.86 -6.85 -3.73
CA LEU A 41 -5.68 -7.60 -4.96
C LEU A 41 -4.58 -8.65 -4.75
N ILE A 42 -4.97 -9.92 -4.69
CA ILE A 42 -4.03 -11.04 -4.57
C ILE A 42 -3.81 -11.60 -5.97
N ARG A 43 -2.58 -11.46 -6.51
CA ARG A 43 -2.28 -11.78 -7.92
C ARG A 43 -2.00 -13.26 -8.14
N SER A 44 -1.39 -13.94 -7.18
CA SER A 44 -1.02 -15.35 -7.30
C SER A 44 -1.88 -16.25 -6.39
N GLY A 45 -2.25 -17.43 -6.90
CA GLY A 45 -2.91 -18.47 -6.08
C GLY A 45 -1.99 -19.00 -4.98
N GLU A 46 -0.68 -18.93 -5.18
CA GLU A 46 0.33 -19.29 -4.19
C GLU A 46 0.31 -18.33 -2.98
N ALA A 47 0.10 -17.03 -3.18
CA ALA A 47 -0.02 -16.08 -2.08
C ALA A 47 -1.16 -16.45 -1.11
N PHE A 48 -2.31 -16.92 -1.61
CA PHE A 48 -3.39 -17.42 -0.74
C PHE A 48 -2.95 -18.57 0.17
N GLN A 49 -2.09 -19.45 -0.34
CA GLN A 49 -1.57 -20.58 0.42
C GLN A 49 -0.53 -20.13 1.45
N LEU A 50 0.37 -19.22 1.07
CA LEU A 50 1.47 -18.75 1.92
C LEU A 50 1.02 -17.78 3.02
N LEU A 51 -0.04 -16.99 2.78
CA LEU A 51 -0.58 -16.03 3.75
C LEU A 51 -0.95 -16.67 5.09
N LYS A 52 -1.46 -17.91 5.09
CA LYS A 52 -1.84 -18.63 6.32
C LYS A 52 -0.64 -19.04 7.17
N ASP A 53 0.52 -19.24 6.54
CA ASP A 53 1.72 -19.79 7.15
C ASP A 53 2.67 -18.69 7.61
N LEU A 54 2.31 -17.42 7.40
CA LEU A 54 3.12 -16.29 7.81
C LEU A 54 3.36 -16.29 9.31
N THR A 55 4.62 -16.06 9.67
CA THR A 55 5.09 -15.94 11.06
C THR A 55 5.60 -14.54 11.34
N HIS A 56 6.08 -13.83 10.31
CA HIS A 56 6.66 -12.51 10.42
C HIS A 56 6.12 -11.61 9.30
N VAL A 57 5.90 -10.35 9.64
CA VAL A 57 5.59 -9.28 8.67
C VAL A 57 6.64 -8.18 8.86
N ALA A 58 7.48 -8.02 7.85
CA ALA A 58 8.46 -6.96 7.77
C ALA A 58 7.85 -5.74 7.10
N PHE A 59 7.87 -4.60 7.78
CA PHE A 59 7.38 -3.33 7.28
C PHE A 59 8.55 -2.45 6.87
N ASP A 60 8.45 -1.83 5.69
CA ASP A 60 9.16 -0.60 5.45
C ASP A 60 8.60 0.54 6.32
N LYS A 61 9.40 1.56 6.57
CA LYS A 61 8.97 2.75 7.31
C LYS A 61 8.21 3.72 6.39
N THR A 62 8.89 4.24 5.37
CA THR A 62 8.47 5.45 4.64
C THR A 62 7.36 5.10 3.65
N GLY A 63 6.22 5.78 3.72
CA GLY A 63 5.06 5.50 2.86
C GLY A 63 4.27 4.23 3.23
N THR A 64 4.83 3.39 4.09
CA THR A 64 4.21 2.15 4.57
C THR A 64 3.61 2.33 5.96
N LEU A 65 4.43 2.48 7.00
CA LEU A 65 3.97 2.81 8.36
C LEU A 65 3.64 4.30 8.52
N THR A 66 4.32 5.13 7.74
CA THR A 66 4.11 6.58 7.68
C THR A 66 3.36 6.99 6.42
N GLU A 67 2.87 8.23 6.38
CA GLU A 67 2.15 8.80 5.24
C GLU A 67 3.01 8.91 3.97
N GLY A 68 4.35 8.88 4.09
CA GLY A 68 5.28 9.03 2.97
C GLY A 68 5.32 10.46 2.45
N ARG A 69 4.89 11.42 3.26
CA ARG A 69 4.82 12.85 2.93
C ARG A 69 5.57 13.62 4.01
N PRO A 70 6.90 13.56 3.99
CA PRO A 70 7.70 14.24 4.99
C PRO A 70 7.46 15.74 4.92
N ARG A 71 7.43 16.40 6.07
CA ARG A 71 7.37 17.86 6.18
C ARG A 71 8.59 18.37 6.92
N LEU A 72 9.13 19.50 6.47
CA LEU A 72 10.18 20.19 7.19
C LEU A 72 9.58 20.81 8.47
N VAL A 73 10.01 20.33 9.63
CA VAL A 73 9.49 20.76 10.93
C VAL A 73 10.44 21.69 11.68
N ALA A 74 11.73 21.68 11.33
CA ALA A 74 12.69 22.62 11.87
C ALA A 74 13.89 22.80 10.95
N VAL A 75 14.48 23.98 11.02
CA VAL A 75 15.79 24.29 10.47
C VAL A 75 16.65 24.83 11.61
N GLU A 76 17.68 24.11 12.00
CA GLU A 76 18.61 24.51 13.06
C GLU A 76 19.93 24.99 12.43
N PRO A 77 20.20 26.31 12.37
CA PRO A 77 21.44 26.81 11.80
C PRO A 77 22.64 26.56 12.73
N ALA A 78 23.81 26.34 12.14
CA ALA A 78 25.07 26.33 12.87
C ALA A 78 25.49 27.78 13.25
N PRO A 79 26.37 27.95 14.26
CA PRO A 79 26.89 29.27 14.61
C PRO A 79 27.48 30.01 13.39
N GLY A 80 26.99 31.22 13.13
CA GLY A 80 27.40 32.03 11.97
C GLY A 80 26.55 31.86 10.71
N PHE A 81 25.51 31.03 10.75
CA PHE A 81 24.50 30.92 9.70
C PHE A 81 23.13 31.36 10.21
N GLU A 82 22.32 31.90 9.30
CA GLU A 82 20.92 32.20 9.55
C GLU A 82 20.02 31.09 9.02
N GLU A 83 18.90 30.84 9.69
CA GLU A 83 17.91 29.83 9.30
C GLU A 83 17.46 29.99 7.84
N LYS A 84 17.13 31.22 7.43
CA LYS A 84 16.73 31.54 6.05
C LYS A 84 17.83 31.22 5.03
N THR A 85 19.10 31.44 5.39
CA THR A 85 20.24 31.13 4.51
C THR A 85 20.43 29.62 4.36
N VAL A 86 20.32 28.87 5.46
CA VAL A 86 20.39 27.39 5.44
C VAL A 86 19.27 26.83 4.56
N LEU A 87 18.03 27.30 4.75
CA LEU A 87 16.89 26.85 3.96
C LEU A 87 17.03 27.22 2.48
N ALA A 88 17.53 28.42 2.16
CA ALA A 88 17.77 28.83 0.78
C ALA A 88 18.82 27.95 0.06
N LEU A 89 19.91 27.62 0.75
CA LEU A 89 20.98 26.78 0.21
C LEU A 89 20.54 25.32 0.04
N ALA A 90 19.82 24.77 1.03
CA ALA A 90 19.25 23.43 0.94
C ALA A 90 18.24 23.32 -0.19
N ALA A 91 17.33 24.31 -0.34
CA ALA A 91 16.37 24.35 -1.43
C ALA A 91 17.04 24.47 -2.80
N ALA A 92 18.16 25.18 -2.91
CA ALA A 92 18.90 25.26 -4.17
C ALA A 92 19.55 23.93 -4.52
N ALA A 93 20.22 23.29 -3.54
CA ALA A 93 20.90 22.02 -3.76
C ALA A 93 19.92 20.87 -4.10
N GLU A 94 18.72 20.86 -3.52
CA GLU A 94 17.67 19.87 -3.78
C GLU A 94 16.81 20.18 -5.02
N ALA A 95 17.07 21.26 -5.75
CA ALA A 95 16.20 21.70 -6.86
C ALA A 95 16.13 20.68 -8.03
N ALA A 96 17.17 19.87 -8.21
CA ALA A 96 17.23 18.81 -9.23
C ALA A 96 16.87 17.41 -8.70
N SER A 97 16.52 17.30 -7.41
CA SER A 97 16.23 16.04 -6.74
C SER A 97 14.74 15.71 -6.80
N GLU A 98 14.42 14.47 -7.17
CA GLU A 98 13.04 13.95 -7.15
C GLU A 98 12.65 13.35 -5.78
N HIS A 99 13.54 13.44 -4.79
CA HIS A 99 13.32 12.83 -3.49
C HIS A 99 12.18 13.53 -2.71
N PRO A 100 11.32 12.82 -1.96
CA PRO A 100 10.24 13.44 -1.18
C PRO A 100 10.71 14.53 -0.20
N LEU A 101 11.92 14.39 0.35
CA LEU A 101 12.54 15.43 1.20
C LEU A 101 12.82 16.73 0.42
N ALA A 102 13.22 16.64 -0.85
CA ALA A 102 13.42 17.78 -1.72
C ALA A 102 12.12 18.59 -1.84
N ALA A 103 11.01 17.91 -2.12
CA ALA A 103 9.69 18.55 -2.21
C ALA A 103 9.31 19.28 -0.91
N ALA A 104 9.59 18.68 0.25
CA ALA A 104 9.34 19.27 1.56
C ALA A 104 10.18 20.55 1.80
N VAL A 105 11.45 20.55 1.39
CA VAL A 105 12.32 21.73 1.45
C VAL A 105 11.82 22.83 0.50
N GLN A 106 11.43 22.47 -0.73
CA GLN A 106 10.88 23.43 -1.70
C GLN A 106 9.58 24.07 -1.19
N GLU A 107 8.69 23.28 -0.60
CA GLU A 107 7.44 23.78 -0.01
C GLU A 107 7.72 24.74 1.15
N ALA A 108 8.64 24.39 2.06
CA ALA A 108 9.02 25.26 3.15
C ALA A 108 9.67 26.57 2.67
N ALA A 109 10.56 26.51 1.67
CA ALA A 109 11.18 27.70 1.08
C ALA A 109 10.14 28.63 0.42
N ARG A 110 9.16 28.05 -0.30
CA ARG A 110 8.04 28.80 -0.88
C ARG A 110 7.15 29.45 0.18
N ALA A 111 6.79 28.70 1.22
CA ALA A 111 5.96 29.20 2.32
C ALA A 111 6.66 30.34 3.09
N ALA A 112 7.99 30.28 3.23
CA ALA A 112 8.80 31.32 3.84
C ALA A 112 9.10 32.52 2.92
N GLY A 113 8.63 32.50 1.67
CA GLY A 113 8.89 33.57 0.69
C GLY A 113 10.37 33.71 0.29
N ILE A 114 11.15 32.62 0.40
CA ILE A 114 12.59 32.63 0.15
C ILE A 114 12.86 32.50 -1.36
N ARG A 115 13.67 33.41 -1.90
CA ARG A 115 14.13 33.31 -3.28
C ARG A 115 15.26 32.29 -3.39
N VAL A 116 14.93 31.11 -3.90
CA VAL A 116 15.88 30.00 -4.08
C VAL A 116 16.91 30.35 -5.15
N PRO A 117 18.22 30.35 -4.84
CA PRO A 117 19.27 30.57 -5.84
C PRO A 117 19.38 29.38 -6.81
N ARG A 118 19.98 29.59 -7.98
CA ARG A 118 20.30 28.48 -8.89
C ARG A 118 21.48 27.68 -8.35
N ALA A 119 21.36 26.37 -8.44
CA ALA A 119 22.45 25.43 -8.22
C ALA A 119 23.03 24.93 -9.54
N SER A 120 24.30 24.55 -9.53
CA SER A 120 25.03 23.86 -10.60
C SER A 120 25.74 22.62 -10.04
N ASP A 121 26.28 21.77 -10.91
CA ASP A 121 27.09 20.60 -10.54
C ASP A 121 26.40 19.66 -9.52
N PHE A 122 25.14 19.33 -9.78
CA PHE A 122 24.36 18.43 -8.94
C PHE A 122 24.86 16.98 -9.09
N GLU A 123 25.21 16.36 -7.97
CA GLU A 123 25.59 14.95 -7.88
C GLU A 123 24.84 14.29 -6.73
N ALA A 124 24.07 13.24 -7.04
CA ALA A 124 23.40 12.42 -6.04
C ALA A 124 24.34 11.29 -5.57
N ILE A 125 24.50 11.14 -4.25
CA ILE A 125 25.34 10.12 -3.62
C ILE A 125 24.43 9.09 -2.95
N PRO A 126 24.19 7.91 -3.58
CA PRO A 126 23.18 6.96 -3.14
C PRO A 126 23.32 6.56 -1.66
N GLY A 127 22.23 6.69 -0.91
CA GLY A 127 22.17 6.32 0.51
C GLY A 127 22.92 7.26 1.46
N MET A 128 23.50 8.35 0.97
CA MET A 128 24.23 9.32 1.81
C MET A 128 23.73 10.75 1.69
N GLY A 129 23.29 11.20 0.50
CA GLY A 129 22.79 12.55 0.27
C GLY A 129 23.14 13.06 -1.12
N LEU A 130 23.53 14.32 -1.23
CA LEU A 130 23.87 14.99 -2.47
C LEU A 130 24.96 16.05 -2.27
N ARG A 131 25.58 16.43 -3.38
CA ARG A 131 26.50 17.55 -3.52
C ARG A 131 25.99 18.47 -4.63
N ALA A 132 26.15 19.77 -4.43
CA ALA A 132 25.85 20.77 -5.45
C ALA A 132 26.71 22.03 -5.23
N GLU A 133 26.77 22.89 -6.22
CA GLU A 133 27.36 24.22 -6.12
C GLU A 133 26.27 25.28 -6.13
N VAL A 134 26.27 26.19 -5.14
CA VAL A 134 25.27 27.25 -5.02
C VAL A 134 25.97 28.59 -4.83
N ARG A 135 25.80 29.52 -5.79
CA ARG A 135 26.47 30.84 -5.78
C ARG A 135 28.00 30.75 -5.65
N GLY A 136 28.65 29.79 -6.31
CA GLY A 136 30.10 29.63 -6.24
C GLY A 136 30.61 28.90 -4.99
N ARG A 137 29.70 28.38 -4.14
CA ARG A 137 30.04 27.69 -2.90
C ARG A 137 29.70 26.22 -2.99
N ALA A 138 30.58 25.38 -2.45
CA ALA A 138 30.35 23.94 -2.39
C ALA A 138 29.33 23.63 -1.29
N VAL A 139 28.20 23.02 -1.66
CA VAL A 139 27.13 22.65 -0.74
C VAL A 139 27.02 21.13 -0.69
N LEU A 140 27.06 20.59 0.52
CA LEU A 140 26.82 19.18 0.81
C LEU A 140 25.56 19.07 1.66
N LEU A 141 24.65 18.19 1.28
CA LEU A 141 23.42 17.95 2.02
C LEU A 141 23.21 16.45 2.17
N GLY A 142 23.17 15.94 3.40
CA GLY A 142 23.02 14.51 3.60
C GLY A 142 23.14 14.02 5.05
N THR A 143 23.39 12.73 5.16
CA THR A 143 23.56 12.01 6.43
C THR A 143 24.88 12.41 7.13
N PRO A 144 25.02 12.16 8.44
CA PRO A 144 26.29 12.35 9.15
C PRO A 144 27.48 11.59 8.53
N ARG A 145 27.21 10.45 7.87
CA ARG A 145 28.23 9.66 7.16
C ARG A 145 28.80 10.41 5.96
N LEU A 146 27.97 11.16 5.24
CA LEU A 146 28.41 11.97 4.10
C LEU A 146 29.38 13.06 4.55
N LEU A 147 29.01 13.79 5.60
CA LEU A 147 29.82 14.90 6.12
C LEU A 147 31.15 14.39 6.70
N ALA A 148 31.12 13.28 7.44
CA ALA A 148 32.34 12.66 7.96
C ALA A 148 33.27 12.18 6.84
N ALA A 149 32.74 11.62 5.74
CA ALA A 149 33.53 11.20 4.59
C ALA A 149 34.18 12.38 3.84
N GLN A 150 33.65 13.58 4.00
CA GLN A 150 34.18 14.84 3.44
C GLN A 150 34.93 15.66 4.50
N GLU A 151 35.32 15.04 5.62
CA GLU A 151 36.09 15.65 6.71
C GLU A 151 35.43 16.90 7.34
N VAL A 152 34.10 17.01 7.25
CA VAL A 152 33.33 18.10 7.85
C VAL A 152 33.00 17.78 9.31
N ALA A 153 33.41 18.65 10.23
CA ALA A 153 33.10 18.52 11.66
C ALA A 153 31.58 18.62 11.92
N ILE A 154 31.01 17.63 12.63
CA ILE A 154 29.58 17.57 12.96
C ILE A 154 29.27 18.02 14.39
N GLU A 155 30.30 18.23 15.21
CA GLU A 155 30.24 18.59 16.63
C GLU A 155 29.30 19.78 16.91
N PRO A 156 29.30 20.88 16.12
CA PRO A 156 28.42 22.01 16.36
C PRO A 156 26.92 21.68 16.23
N LEU A 157 26.59 20.66 15.43
CA LEU A 157 25.20 20.24 15.15
C LEU A 157 24.81 18.97 15.90
N ARG A 158 25.74 18.33 16.63
CA ARG A 158 25.50 17.05 17.30
C ARG A 158 24.31 17.15 18.26
N GLY A 159 24.29 18.14 19.15
CA GLY A 159 23.19 18.30 20.10
C GLY A 159 21.81 18.49 19.43
N ALA A 160 21.75 19.21 18.31
CA ALA A 160 20.52 19.38 17.52
C ALA A 160 20.09 18.07 16.87
N LEU A 161 21.04 17.36 16.27
CA LEU A 161 20.83 16.06 15.65
C LEU A 161 20.21 15.07 16.64
N GLU A 162 20.79 14.92 17.83
CA GLU A 162 20.30 13.96 18.83
C GLU A 162 18.87 14.29 19.31
N ARG A 163 18.56 15.57 19.50
CA ARG A 163 17.21 16.02 19.90
C ARG A 163 16.16 15.71 18.85
N HIS A 164 16.49 15.93 17.56
CA HIS A 164 15.55 15.66 16.47
C HIS A 164 15.38 14.16 16.22
N GLU A 165 16.46 13.39 16.24
CA GLU A 165 16.41 11.92 16.13
C GLU A 165 15.57 11.29 17.26
N ALA A 166 15.71 11.78 18.49
CA ALA A 166 14.92 11.31 19.65
C ALA A 166 13.41 11.57 19.49
N ARG A 167 13.01 12.52 18.64
CA ARG A 167 11.60 12.84 18.33
C ARG A 167 11.10 12.14 17.07
N ALA A 168 11.77 11.07 16.62
CA ALA A 168 11.45 10.37 15.38
C ALA A 168 11.57 11.25 14.10
N HIS A 169 12.32 12.35 14.15
CA HIS A 169 12.57 13.14 12.96
C HIS A 169 13.73 12.54 12.15
N THR A 170 13.61 12.60 10.83
CA THR A 170 14.74 12.38 9.92
C THR A 170 15.53 13.68 9.85
N ALA A 171 16.80 13.65 10.23
CA ALA A 171 17.67 14.82 10.24
C ALA A 171 18.69 14.75 9.09
N VAL A 172 18.79 15.83 8.33
CA VAL A 172 19.73 16.00 7.22
C VAL A 172 20.64 17.17 7.55
N LEU A 173 21.95 16.97 7.41
CA LEU A 173 22.95 17.99 7.70
C LEU A 173 23.33 18.72 6.42
N LEU A 174 23.48 20.03 6.52
CA LEU A 174 23.98 20.93 5.49
C LEU A 174 25.39 21.38 5.86
N ALA A 175 26.31 21.27 4.91
CA ALA A 175 27.64 21.86 4.99
C ALA A 175 27.89 22.78 3.79
N VAL A 176 28.63 23.86 4.02
CA VAL A 176 28.99 24.87 3.02
C VAL A 176 30.49 25.10 3.12
N ASP A 177 31.21 24.94 2.01
CA ASP A 177 32.66 25.13 1.90
C ASP A 177 33.45 24.38 3.00
N GLY A 178 33.07 23.12 3.24
CA GLY A 178 33.71 22.25 4.24
C GLY A 178 33.35 22.55 5.70
N ARG A 179 32.40 23.46 5.97
CA ARG A 179 31.96 23.82 7.33
C ARG A 179 30.50 23.43 7.56
N PRO A 180 30.12 22.95 8.75
CA PRO A 180 28.72 22.69 9.08
C PRO A 180 27.93 24.01 9.06
N ALA A 181 26.85 24.04 8.28
CA ALA A 181 26.02 25.23 8.08
C ALA A 181 24.67 25.12 8.79
N GLY A 182 24.10 23.92 8.90
CA GLY A 182 22.85 23.72 9.62
C GLY A 182 22.31 22.30 9.53
N LEU A 183 21.16 22.08 10.17
CA LEU A 183 20.41 20.84 10.15
C LEU A 183 18.98 21.12 9.70
N LEU A 184 18.46 20.26 8.84
CA LEU A 184 17.06 20.24 8.43
C LEU A 184 16.40 19.01 9.04
N ALA A 185 15.36 19.21 9.83
CA ALA A 185 14.61 18.13 10.47
C ALA A 185 13.27 17.93 9.77
N PHE A 186 13.01 16.69 9.37
CA PHE A 186 11.79 16.28 8.70
C PHE A 186 11.01 15.34 9.59
N ALA A 187 9.71 15.56 9.68
CA ALA A 187 8.79 14.62 10.31
C ALA A 187 7.93 13.95 9.22
N ASP A 188 7.76 12.64 9.32
CA ASP A 188 6.77 11.91 8.55
C ASP A 188 5.77 11.31 9.53
N THR A 189 4.50 11.60 9.34
CA THR A 189 3.45 11.23 10.30
C THR A 189 3.16 9.75 10.19
N VAL A 190 3.11 9.05 11.31
CA VAL A 190 2.66 7.65 11.38
C VAL A 190 1.18 7.57 11.00
N LYS A 191 0.79 6.58 10.21
CA LYS A 191 -0.61 6.39 9.82
C LYS A 191 -1.48 6.08 11.05
N GLU A 192 -2.68 6.65 11.08
CA GLU A 192 -3.63 6.51 12.21
C GLU A 192 -4.06 5.06 12.48
N ASP A 193 -3.94 4.18 11.49
CA ASP A 193 -4.28 2.77 11.58
C ASP A 193 -3.07 1.85 11.77
N ALA A 194 -1.84 2.39 11.77
CA ALA A 194 -0.62 1.58 11.85
C ALA A 194 -0.51 0.80 13.15
N ARG A 195 -0.70 1.46 14.30
CA ARG A 195 -0.68 0.79 15.61
C ARG A 195 -1.73 -0.32 15.70
N ARG A 196 -2.95 -0.06 15.23
CA ARG A 196 -4.04 -1.05 15.21
C ARG A 196 -3.73 -2.24 14.31
N ALA A 197 -3.09 -2.00 13.16
CA ALA A 197 -2.66 -3.06 12.25
C ALA A 197 -1.58 -3.95 12.89
N VAL A 198 -0.56 -3.34 13.51
CA VAL A 198 0.51 -4.05 14.23
C VAL A 198 -0.04 -4.88 15.40
N GLU A 199 -0.94 -4.30 16.20
CA GLU A 199 -1.61 -5.01 17.30
C GLU A 199 -2.45 -6.20 16.80
N ARG A 200 -3.16 -6.04 15.68
CA ARG A 200 -3.94 -7.13 15.07
C ARG A 200 -3.04 -8.28 14.59
N LEU A 201 -1.91 -7.97 13.94
CA LEU A 201 -0.95 -8.99 13.52
C LEU A 201 -0.38 -9.76 14.72
N ARG A 202 -0.03 -9.05 15.80
CA ARG A 202 0.45 -9.70 17.04
C ARG A 202 -0.60 -10.64 17.64
N ARG A 203 -1.87 -10.23 17.65
CA ARG A 203 -2.99 -11.10 18.11
C ARG A 203 -3.18 -12.34 17.22
N MET A 204 -2.79 -12.26 15.95
CA MET A 204 -2.78 -13.40 15.02
C MET A 204 -1.54 -14.30 15.19
N GLY A 205 -0.66 -14.01 16.15
CA GLY A 205 0.58 -14.78 16.38
C GLY A 205 1.70 -14.43 15.39
N ILE A 206 1.58 -13.32 14.67
CA ILE A 206 2.56 -12.87 13.66
C ILE A 206 3.45 -11.79 14.28
N THR A 207 4.76 -11.95 14.13
CA THR A 207 5.77 -11.02 14.65
C THR A 207 6.04 -9.88 13.66
N PRO A 208 5.70 -8.63 14.02
CA PRO A 208 6.04 -7.45 13.21
C PRO A 208 7.53 -7.13 13.33
N VAL A 209 8.16 -6.74 12.21
CA VAL A 209 9.56 -6.31 12.14
C VAL A 209 9.64 -5.00 11.36
N LEU A 210 10.41 -4.02 11.83
CA LEU A 210 10.66 -2.78 11.09
C LEU A 210 12.00 -2.86 10.36
N LEU A 211 11.98 -2.65 9.04
CA LEU A 211 13.17 -2.52 8.20
C LEU A 211 13.22 -1.10 7.64
N THR A 212 14.30 -0.35 7.90
CA THR A 212 14.40 1.03 7.41
C THR A 212 15.84 1.47 7.13
N GLY A 213 15.96 2.43 6.21
CA GLY A 213 17.22 3.12 5.92
C GLY A 213 17.54 4.25 6.91
N ASP A 214 16.55 4.69 7.68
CA ASP A 214 16.71 5.73 8.69
C ASP A 214 17.67 5.31 9.81
N ASN A 215 18.17 6.29 10.57
CA ASN A 215 19.02 6.02 11.72
C ASN A 215 18.29 5.21 12.80
N ARG A 216 19.06 4.60 13.71
CA ARG A 216 18.55 3.72 14.75
C ARG A 216 17.54 4.40 15.68
N ARG A 217 17.84 5.62 16.14
CA ARG A 217 17.00 6.35 17.11
C ARG A 217 15.65 6.71 16.51
N THR A 218 15.63 7.23 15.28
CA THR A 218 14.39 7.55 14.56
C THR A 218 13.55 6.30 14.31
N ALA A 219 14.20 5.20 13.90
CA ALA A 219 13.51 3.93 13.68
C ALA A 219 12.90 3.35 14.96
N GLU A 220 13.63 3.39 16.07
CA GLU A 220 13.16 2.93 17.38
C GLU A 220 12.01 3.79 17.91
N ALA A 221 12.06 5.10 17.69
CA ALA A 221 10.99 6.01 18.10
C ALA A 221 9.68 5.72 17.34
N VAL A 222 9.74 5.54 16.01
CA VAL A 222 8.56 5.12 15.22
C VAL A 222 8.08 3.73 15.64
N ALA A 223 9.00 2.78 15.83
CA ALA A 223 8.66 1.43 16.25
C ALA A 223 7.97 1.39 17.62
N ALA A 224 8.41 2.23 18.56
CA ALA A 224 7.79 2.36 19.87
C ALA A 224 6.36 2.93 19.78
N GLU A 225 6.13 3.90 18.89
CA GLU A 225 4.81 4.50 18.66
C GLU A 225 3.79 3.48 18.12
N VAL A 226 4.22 2.59 17.21
CA VAL A 226 3.35 1.55 16.62
C VAL A 226 3.36 0.20 17.36
N GLY A 227 4.29 0.00 18.29
CA GLY A 227 4.40 -1.23 19.10
C GLY A 227 5.18 -2.38 18.46
N ILE A 228 6.21 -2.08 17.66
CA ILE A 228 7.14 -3.04 17.04
C ILE A 228 8.41 -3.18 17.89
N ALA A 229 8.83 -4.42 18.17
CA ALA A 229 10.00 -4.70 19.01
C ALA A 229 11.29 -5.01 18.21
N ASP A 230 11.20 -5.72 17.08
CA ASP A 230 12.37 -6.01 16.23
C ASP A 230 12.54 -4.88 15.20
N VAL A 231 13.63 -4.12 15.34
CA VAL A 231 13.96 -2.97 14.48
C VAL A 231 15.32 -3.17 13.84
N ARG A 232 15.38 -2.97 12.52
CA ARG A 232 16.62 -2.99 11.74
C ARG A 232 16.73 -1.69 10.96
N ALA A 233 17.60 -0.82 11.45
CA ALA A 233 17.79 0.54 10.97
C ALA A 233 19.12 0.69 10.18
N GLY A 234 19.25 1.78 9.43
CA GLY A 234 20.45 2.13 8.66
C GLY A 234 20.70 1.20 7.47
N LEU A 235 19.66 0.55 6.96
CA LEU A 235 19.77 -0.40 5.86
C LEU A 235 19.73 0.30 4.50
N LEU A 236 20.71 0.01 3.65
CA LEU A 236 20.63 0.28 2.22
C LEU A 236 19.66 -0.71 1.54
N PRO A 237 19.20 -0.46 0.30
CA PRO A 237 18.27 -1.38 -0.38
C PRO A 237 18.75 -2.85 -0.41
N PRO A 238 20.02 -3.18 -0.72
CA PRO A 238 20.52 -4.57 -0.62
C PRO A 238 20.51 -5.11 0.81
N GLY A 239 20.69 -4.23 1.80
CA GLY A 239 20.63 -4.58 3.22
C GLY A 239 19.23 -5.00 3.68
N LYS A 240 18.15 -4.47 3.07
CA LYS A 240 16.77 -4.93 3.32
C LYS A 240 16.55 -6.35 2.82
N VAL A 241 17.03 -6.66 1.62
CA VAL A 241 16.98 -8.02 1.03
C VAL A 241 17.67 -9.03 1.94
N GLU A 242 18.88 -8.71 2.40
CA GLU A 242 19.64 -9.59 3.29
C GLU A 242 18.98 -9.72 4.67
N ALA A 243 18.33 -8.67 5.17
CA ALA A 243 17.55 -8.74 6.40
C ALA A 243 16.38 -9.73 6.27
N VAL A 244 15.67 -9.73 5.14
CA VAL A 244 14.60 -10.71 4.85
C VAL A 244 15.18 -12.12 4.75
N ARG A 245 16.29 -12.32 4.02
CA ARG A 245 16.97 -13.63 3.93
C ARG A 245 17.36 -14.19 5.29
N ARG A 246 17.93 -13.37 6.17
CA ARG A 246 18.30 -13.81 7.53
C ARG A 246 17.11 -14.25 8.36
N LEU A 247 15.94 -13.64 8.18
CA LEU A 247 14.72 -14.12 8.83
C LEU A 247 14.29 -15.48 8.27
N GLN A 248 14.27 -15.61 6.93
CA GLN A 248 13.92 -16.85 6.26
C GLN A 248 14.86 -18.01 6.63
N ALA A 249 16.16 -17.76 6.74
CA ALA A 249 17.17 -18.73 7.16
C ALA A 249 16.95 -19.26 8.59
N ARG A 250 16.25 -18.50 9.44
CA ARG A 250 15.85 -18.94 10.79
C ARG A 250 14.52 -19.71 10.81
N GLY A 251 14.00 -20.08 9.64
CA GLY A 251 12.73 -20.77 9.48
C GLY A 251 11.51 -19.86 9.45
N ALA A 252 11.68 -18.53 9.46
CA ALA A 252 10.55 -17.62 9.41
C ALA A 252 9.89 -17.60 8.03
N ARG A 253 8.56 -17.71 8.01
CA ARG A 253 7.71 -17.33 6.87
C ARG A 253 7.45 -15.83 6.94
N VAL A 254 8.01 -15.10 5.98
CA VAL A 254 8.10 -13.63 6.00
C VAL A 254 7.26 -13.04 4.87
N ALA A 255 6.38 -12.11 5.21
CA ALA A 255 5.83 -11.15 4.26
C ALA A 255 6.59 -9.82 4.38
N MET A 256 6.89 -9.18 3.26
CA MET A 256 7.45 -7.82 3.21
C MET A 256 6.34 -6.86 2.77
N VAL A 257 6.19 -5.74 3.47
CA VAL A 257 5.23 -4.68 3.14
C VAL A 257 6.00 -3.41 2.82
N GLY A 258 5.76 -2.84 1.64
CA GLY A 258 6.46 -1.65 1.16
C GLY A 258 5.62 -0.84 0.18
N ASP A 259 6.11 0.33 -0.23
CA ASP A 259 5.47 1.15 -1.28
C ASP A 259 5.73 0.61 -2.71
N GLY A 260 6.69 -0.31 -2.85
CA GLY A 260 7.09 -0.96 -4.09
C GLY A 260 7.97 -0.14 -5.02
N ILE A 261 8.37 1.08 -4.63
CA ILE A 261 9.31 1.90 -5.41
C ILE A 261 10.74 1.58 -4.98
N ASN A 262 11.03 1.71 -3.67
CA ASN A 262 12.37 1.49 -3.13
C ASN A 262 12.58 0.06 -2.61
N ASP A 263 11.49 -0.66 -2.36
CA ASP A 263 11.49 -1.96 -1.70
C ASP A 263 11.22 -3.14 -2.62
N ALA A 264 11.10 -2.91 -3.93
CA ALA A 264 10.82 -3.96 -4.90
C ALA A 264 11.75 -5.20 -4.76
N PRO A 265 13.08 -5.07 -4.58
CA PRO A 265 13.94 -6.23 -4.35
C PRO A 265 13.63 -6.99 -3.05
N ALA A 266 13.23 -6.28 -1.99
CA ALA A 266 12.88 -6.90 -0.71
C ALA A 266 11.50 -7.57 -0.75
N LEU A 267 10.55 -6.98 -1.50
CA LEU A 267 9.23 -7.57 -1.78
C LEU A 267 9.38 -8.90 -2.51
N MET A 268 10.18 -8.93 -3.59
CA MET A 268 10.44 -10.15 -4.36
C MET A 268 11.22 -11.23 -3.57
N GLN A 269 12.03 -10.84 -2.58
CA GLN A 269 12.77 -11.79 -1.74
C GLN A 269 11.89 -12.45 -0.67
N ALA A 270 10.81 -11.80 -0.25
CA ALA A 270 9.90 -12.33 0.76
C ALA A 270 9.13 -13.56 0.23
N HIS A 271 8.49 -14.31 1.14
CA HIS A 271 7.57 -15.37 0.71
C HIS A 271 6.28 -14.78 0.14
N VAL A 272 5.88 -13.60 0.64
CA VAL A 272 4.76 -12.82 0.12
C VAL A 272 5.17 -11.35 0.10
N GLY A 273 5.29 -10.76 -1.08
CA GLY A 273 5.45 -9.33 -1.25
C GLY A 273 4.11 -8.62 -1.20
N MET A 274 3.98 -7.57 -0.37
CA MET A 274 2.79 -6.74 -0.25
C MET A 274 3.11 -5.28 -0.59
N ALA A 275 2.54 -4.75 -1.66
CA ALA A 275 2.69 -3.33 -2.01
C ALA A 275 1.49 -2.53 -1.51
N ILE A 276 1.73 -1.43 -0.77
CA ILE A 276 0.70 -0.51 -0.28
C ILE A 276 0.67 0.78 -1.08
N GLY A 277 -0.53 1.23 -1.46
CA GLY A 277 -0.69 2.47 -2.21
C GLY A 277 -0.03 2.44 -3.60
N ALA A 278 0.17 1.25 -4.16
CA ALA A 278 0.80 1.08 -5.47
C ALA A 278 -0.01 1.78 -6.57
N GLY A 279 0.54 2.87 -7.10
CA GLY A 279 0.04 3.57 -8.28
C GLY A 279 0.98 3.46 -9.48
N THR A 280 2.10 2.76 -9.34
CA THR A 280 3.12 2.57 -10.38
C THR A 280 3.18 1.10 -10.78
N ASP A 281 3.43 0.84 -12.06
CA ASP A 281 3.49 -0.52 -12.61
C ASP A 281 4.59 -1.35 -11.93
N ILE A 282 5.69 -0.71 -11.51
CA ILE A 282 6.82 -1.37 -10.81
C ILE A 282 6.38 -1.97 -9.48
N ALA A 283 5.63 -1.22 -8.67
CA ALA A 283 5.14 -1.69 -7.38
C ALA A 283 4.13 -2.82 -7.53
N ILE A 284 3.31 -2.76 -8.57
CA ILE A 284 2.35 -3.82 -8.91
C ILE A 284 3.11 -5.08 -9.32
N GLU A 285 4.09 -4.98 -10.22
CA GLU A 285 4.87 -6.14 -10.70
C GLU A 285 5.67 -6.83 -9.59
N ALA A 286 6.20 -6.07 -8.64
CA ALA A 286 7.06 -6.58 -7.58
C ALA A 286 6.36 -7.29 -6.42
N ALA A 287 5.02 -7.21 -6.29
CA ALA A 287 4.30 -7.67 -5.10
C ALA A 287 3.20 -8.71 -5.37
N ASP A 288 3.19 -9.84 -4.67
CA ASP A 288 2.14 -10.86 -4.80
C ASP A 288 0.75 -10.35 -4.40
N VAL A 289 0.71 -9.41 -3.46
CA VAL A 289 -0.50 -8.76 -2.96
C VAL A 289 -0.38 -7.25 -3.12
N VAL A 290 -1.38 -6.63 -3.74
CA VAL A 290 -1.46 -5.18 -3.93
C VAL A 290 -2.61 -4.63 -3.11
N LEU A 291 -2.33 -3.67 -2.23
CA LEU A 291 -3.31 -3.01 -1.38
C LEU A 291 -3.71 -1.68 -2.05
N VAL A 292 -4.94 -1.66 -2.57
CA VAL A 292 -5.57 -0.51 -3.23
C VAL A 292 -5.94 0.50 -2.14
N GLY A 293 -5.10 1.54 -2.01
CA GLY A 293 -5.21 2.58 -0.99
C GLY A 293 -4.06 2.56 0.01
N ARG A 294 -4.13 3.45 1.01
CA ARG A 294 -3.02 3.67 1.97
C ARG A 294 -3.27 3.06 3.36
N ARG A 295 -4.38 2.34 3.53
CA ARG A 295 -4.83 1.72 4.78
C ARG A 295 -3.96 0.53 5.14
N LEU A 296 -3.21 0.61 6.24
CA LEU A 296 -2.34 -0.45 6.69
C LEU A 296 -3.10 -1.63 7.31
N LEU A 297 -4.33 -1.43 7.79
CA LEU A 297 -5.23 -2.52 8.21
C LEU A 297 -5.54 -3.52 7.10
N ALA A 298 -5.31 -3.18 5.83
CA ALA A 298 -5.45 -4.11 4.72
C ALA A 298 -4.44 -5.28 4.79
N VAL A 299 -3.30 -5.10 5.46
CA VAL A 299 -2.30 -6.17 5.67
C VAL A 299 -2.86 -7.32 6.52
N PRO A 300 -3.30 -7.11 7.77
CA PRO A 300 -3.91 -8.19 8.55
C PRO A 300 -5.22 -8.72 7.93
N ASP A 301 -5.98 -7.88 7.22
CA ASP A 301 -7.15 -8.36 6.47
C ASP A 301 -6.76 -9.37 5.38
N ALA A 302 -5.69 -9.10 4.62
CA ALA A 302 -5.18 -10.02 3.60
C ALA A 302 -4.78 -11.37 4.21
N VAL A 303 -4.07 -11.35 5.34
CA VAL A 303 -3.69 -12.57 6.07
C VAL A 303 -4.93 -13.34 6.54
N ALA A 304 -5.93 -12.65 7.12
CA ALA A 304 -7.16 -13.29 7.58
C ALA A 304 -7.95 -13.92 6.43
N ILE A 305 -8.05 -13.22 5.29
CA ILE A 305 -8.73 -13.73 4.08
C ILE A 305 -7.98 -14.92 3.49
N GLY A 306 -6.64 -14.87 3.44
CA GLY A 306 -5.80 -15.98 3.01
C GLY A 306 -6.04 -17.24 3.86
N GLY A 307 -5.99 -17.11 5.18
CA GLY A 307 -6.27 -18.21 6.10
C GLY A 307 -7.70 -18.76 5.99
N ALA A 308 -8.70 -17.89 5.84
CA ALA A 308 -10.09 -18.31 5.67
C ALA A 308 -10.32 -19.03 4.31
N SER A 309 -9.70 -18.54 3.24
CA SER A 309 -9.73 -19.16 1.92
C SER A 309 -9.11 -20.56 1.97
N TYR A 310 -7.94 -20.71 2.60
CA TYR A 310 -7.30 -22.02 2.77
C TYR A 310 -8.17 -23.00 3.57
N ARG A 311 -8.77 -22.56 4.68
CA ARG A 311 -9.67 -23.41 5.47
C ARG A 311 -10.85 -23.91 4.63
N LYS A 312 -11.42 -23.05 3.77
CA LYS A 312 -12.49 -23.45 2.84
C LYS A 312 -12.01 -24.44 1.78
N THR A 313 -10.80 -24.27 1.25
CA THR A 313 -10.19 -25.28 0.36
C THR A 313 -10.10 -26.64 1.04
N VAL A 314 -9.62 -26.67 2.29
CA VAL A 314 -9.47 -27.90 3.08
C VAL A 314 -10.83 -28.53 3.38
N GLU A 315 -11.84 -27.75 3.78
CA GLU A 315 -13.22 -28.24 3.99
C GLU A 315 -13.80 -28.89 2.72
N ASN A 316 -13.66 -28.22 1.58
CA ASN A 316 -14.14 -28.75 0.29
C ASN A 316 -13.40 -30.02 -0.13
N LEU A 317 -12.09 -30.10 0.13
CA LEU A 317 -11.29 -31.31 -0.11
C LEU A 317 -11.74 -32.47 0.77
N TRP A 318 -11.92 -32.23 2.08
CA TRP A 318 -12.40 -33.24 3.00
C TRP A 318 -13.77 -33.77 2.60
N LEU A 319 -14.69 -32.89 2.20
CA LEU A 319 -16.02 -33.30 1.72
C LEU A 319 -15.92 -34.17 0.46
N ALA A 320 -15.07 -33.79 -0.50
CA ALA A 320 -14.84 -34.55 -1.72
C ALA A 320 -14.26 -35.95 -1.42
N PHE A 321 -13.25 -36.04 -0.55
CA PHE A 321 -12.65 -37.31 -0.15
C PHE A 321 -13.62 -38.19 0.65
N LEU A 322 -14.43 -37.61 1.54
CA LEU A 322 -15.44 -38.35 2.29
C LEU A 322 -16.50 -38.94 1.35
N PHE A 323 -16.98 -38.15 0.38
CA PHE A 323 -17.95 -38.60 -0.61
C PHE A 323 -17.42 -39.80 -1.42
N ASN A 324 -16.20 -39.70 -1.96
CA ASN A 324 -15.60 -40.80 -2.71
C ASN A 324 -15.25 -42.00 -1.81
N GLY A 325 -14.76 -41.74 -0.60
CA GLY A 325 -14.36 -42.76 0.37
C GLY A 325 -15.52 -43.62 0.85
N VAL A 326 -16.74 -43.07 0.92
CA VAL A 326 -17.98 -43.83 1.20
C VAL A 326 -18.58 -44.39 -0.08
N GLY A 327 -18.58 -43.61 -1.16
CA GLY A 327 -19.22 -43.96 -2.43
C GLY A 327 -18.59 -45.16 -3.12
N VAL A 328 -17.26 -45.28 -3.13
CA VAL A 328 -16.53 -46.37 -3.79
C VAL A 328 -16.77 -47.74 -3.13
N PRO A 329 -16.63 -47.90 -1.80
CA PRO A 329 -16.98 -49.16 -1.13
C PRO A 329 -18.45 -49.55 -1.33
N LEU A 330 -19.37 -48.59 -1.27
CA LEU A 330 -20.79 -48.84 -1.49
C LEU A 330 -21.05 -49.30 -2.93
N ALA A 331 -20.41 -48.66 -3.92
CA ALA A 331 -20.47 -49.07 -5.32
C ALA A 331 -19.93 -50.48 -5.55
N ALA A 332 -18.86 -50.87 -4.84
CA ALA A 332 -18.26 -52.19 -4.95
C ALA A 332 -19.20 -53.33 -4.50
N THR A 333 -20.20 -53.05 -3.65
CA THR A 333 -21.23 -54.05 -3.27
C THR A 333 -22.13 -54.48 -4.45
N GLY A 334 -22.14 -53.70 -5.54
CA GLY A 334 -23.00 -53.91 -6.70
C GLY A 334 -24.49 -53.74 -6.43
N LEU A 335 -24.86 -53.20 -5.26
CA LEU A 335 -26.24 -52.83 -4.90
C LEU A 335 -26.60 -51.44 -5.42
N LEU A 336 -25.60 -50.58 -5.61
CA LEU A 336 -25.80 -49.23 -6.11
C LEU A 336 -25.85 -49.24 -7.64
N HIS A 337 -27.00 -48.88 -8.21
CA HIS A 337 -27.15 -48.77 -9.65
C HIS A 337 -26.44 -47.51 -10.19
N PRO A 338 -25.78 -47.56 -11.37
CA PRO A 338 -25.03 -46.42 -11.93
C PRO A 338 -25.83 -45.10 -12.02
N VAL A 339 -27.13 -45.18 -12.30
CA VAL A 339 -28.02 -44.00 -12.37
C VAL A 339 -28.09 -43.25 -11.03
N TRP A 340 -28.22 -43.98 -9.93
CA TRP A 340 -28.25 -43.38 -8.58
C TRP A 340 -26.88 -42.83 -8.19
N ALA A 341 -25.80 -43.46 -8.64
CA ALA A 341 -24.46 -42.93 -8.46
C ALA A 341 -24.26 -41.60 -9.19
N MET A 342 -24.72 -41.48 -10.44
CA MET A 342 -24.67 -40.21 -11.17
C MET A 342 -25.54 -39.12 -10.50
N ALA A 343 -26.72 -39.46 -10.01
CA ALA A 343 -27.58 -38.51 -9.29
C ALA A 343 -26.90 -38.00 -8.00
N ALA A 344 -26.29 -38.90 -7.22
CA ALA A 344 -25.53 -38.53 -6.03
C ALA A 344 -24.32 -37.65 -6.35
N MET A 345 -23.62 -37.93 -7.44
CA MET A 345 -22.47 -37.15 -7.91
C MET A 345 -22.88 -35.74 -8.32
N ALA A 346 -24.00 -35.59 -9.05
CA ALA A 346 -24.57 -34.30 -9.41
C ALA A 346 -24.96 -33.49 -8.16
N ALA A 347 -25.65 -34.12 -7.20
CA ALA A 347 -26.01 -33.46 -5.94
C ALA A 347 -24.78 -33.03 -5.11
N SER A 348 -23.72 -33.84 -5.10
CA SER A 348 -22.46 -33.53 -4.43
C SER A 348 -21.79 -32.28 -5.02
N VAL A 349 -21.65 -32.21 -6.35
CA VAL A 349 -21.10 -31.03 -7.04
C VAL A 349 -21.96 -29.79 -6.78
N SER A 350 -23.28 -29.90 -6.85
CA SER A 350 -24.19 -28.79 -6.52
C SER A 350 -24.02 -28.31 -5.08
N THR A 351 -23.81 -29.22 -4.13
CA THR A 351 -23.59 -28.90 -2.72
C THR A 351 -22.25 -28.18 -2.51
N VAL A 352 -21.18 -28.65 -3.16
CA VAL A 352 -19.85 -27.99 -3.08
C VAL A 352 -19.89 -26.58 -3.67
N LEU A 353 -20.59 -26.40 -4.80
CA LEU A 353 -20.80 -25.08 -5.42
C LEU A 353 -21.60 -24.17 -4.48
N ALA A 354 -22.71 -24.66 -3.93
CA ALA A 354 -23.53 -23.92 -2.99
C ALA A 354 -22.75 -23.55 -1.71
N ASN A 355 -21.94 -24.45 -1.15
CA ASN A 355 -21.10 -24.18 0.02
C ASN A 355 -20.00 -23.14 -0.28
N SER A 356 -19.43 -23.19 -1.48
CA SER A 356 -18.37 -22.27 -1.90
C SER A 356 -18.89 -20.83 -2.06
N PHE A 357 -20.14 -20.62 -2.46
CA PHE A 357 -20.70 -19.27 -2.66
C PHE A 357 -21.67 -18.81 -1.57
N GLY A 358 -22.33 -19.72 -0.84
CA GLY A 358 -23.45 -19.42 0.05
C GLY A 358 -23.11 -18.75 1.38
N GLY A 359 -21.84 -18.75 1.81
CA GLY A 359 -21.42 -18.01 3.00
C GLY A 359 -21.10 -16.54 2.71
N ARG A 360 -21.17 -15.67 3.72
CA ARG A 360 -20.37 -14.42 3.76
C ARG A 360 -19.07 -14.71 4.53
N LEU A 361 -17.92 -14.27 4.03
CA LEU A 361 -16.68 -14.31 4.82
C LEU A 361 -16.78 -13.24 5.91
N THR A 362 -17.32 -13.63 7.06
CA THR A 362 -17.21 -12.85 8.30
C THR A 362 -15.76 -12.93 8.75
N VAL A 363 -14.94 -12.03 8.21
CA VAL A 363 -13.73 -11.61 8.91
C VAL A 363 -14.25 -10.92 10.17
N GLU A 364 -13.84 -11.35 11.36
CA GLU A 364 -14.17 -10.61 12.59
C GLU A 364 -13.75 -9.16 12.39
N ASP A 365 -14.76 -8.32 12.23
CA ASP A 365 -14.62 -6.89 12.10
C ASP A 365 -14.14 -6.38 13.47
N GLY A 366 -12.84 -6.06 13.54
CA GLY A 366 -12.52 -4.76 14.13
C GLY A 366 -13.22 -3.75 13.25
N ALA A 367 -14.48 -3.44 13.59
CA ALA A 367 -15.34 -2.55 12.82
C ALA A 367 -14.51 -1.34 12.40
N PRO A 368 -14.58 -0.90 11.12
CA PRO A 368 -14.09 0.44 10.81
C PRO A 368 -14.73 1.37 11.84
N PRO A 369 -13.99 2.33 12.45
CA PRO A 369 -14.66 3.39 13.20
C PRO A 369 -15.76 3.89 12.27
N ALA A 370 -17.01 3.83 12.75
CA ALA A 370 -18.15 4.31 12.01
C ALA A 370 -17.73 5.65 11.41
N ALA A 371 -17.77 5.75 10.08
CA ALA A 371 -17.50 7.00 9.40
C ALA A 371 -18.24 8.10 10.18
N PRO A 372 -17.59 9.23 10.52
CA PRO A 372 -18.22 10.24 11.35
C PRO A 372 -19.60 10.53 10.80
N SER A 373 -20.60 10.22 11.63
CA SER A 373 -22.01 10.49 11.39
C SER A 373 -22.22 12.00 11.41
N SER A 374 -21.72 12.68 10.38
CA SER A 374 -22.04 14.06 10.03
C SER A 374 -21.90 14.30 8.52
N ALA A 375 -22.15 13.27 7.70
CA ALA A 375 -22.40 13.48 6.28
C ALA A 375 -23.78 14.13 6.15
N ALA A 376 -23.79 15.46 6.05
CA ALA A 376 -24.83 16.16 5.30
C ALA A 376 -25.00 15.43 3.95
N ALA A 377 -26.26 15.21 3.55
CA ALA A 377 -26.65 14.34 2.45
C ALA A 377 -25.91 14.69 1.13
N ALA A 378 -24.74 14.08 0.91
CA ALA A 378 -23.92 14.36 -0.26
C ALA A 378 -24.62 13.84 -1.52
N ALA A 379 -24.91 14.74 -2.46
CA ALA A 379 -25.48 14.41 -3.76
C ALA A 379 -24.36 14.12 -4.76
N GLU A 380 -24.58 13.12 -5.61
CA GLU A 380 -23.69 12.77 -6.72
C GLU A 380 -24.20 13.39 -8.02
N LEU A 381 -23.32 14.08 -8.73
CA LEU A 381 -23.61 14.75 -9.99
C LEU A 381 -22.59 14.31 -11.04
N SER A 382 -23.08 13.87 -12.19
CA SER A 382 -22.27 13.55 -13.37
C SER A 382 -22.60 14.52 -14.49
N LEU A 383 -21.59 15.10 -15.12
CA LEU A 383 -21.71 16.05 -16.23
C LEU A 383 -20.84 15.61 -17.41
N GLU A 384 -21.35 15.71 -18.63
CA GLU A 384 -20.56 15.62 -19.86
C GLU A 384 -20.03 17.02 -20.19
N VAL A 385 -18.73 17.14 -20.48
CA VAL A 385 -18.07 18.43 -20.71
C VAL A 385 -17.47 18.48 -22.11
N GLU A 386 -18.12 19.21 -23.01
CA GLU A 386 -17.61 19.42 -24.37
C GLU A 386 -16.33 20.28 -24.34
N GLY A 387 -15.27 19.80 -25.00
CA GLY A 387 -13.99 20.52 -25.12
C GLY A 387 -12.85 20.04 -24.20
N MET A 388 -13.10 19.06 -23.32
CA MET A 388 -12.05 18.43 -22.52
C MET A 388 -11.26 17.42 -23.37
N ARG A 389 -10.06 17.80 -23.84
CA ARG A 389 -9.28 17.00 -24.82
C ARG A 389 -7.94 16.46 -24.32
N CYS A 390 -7.46 16.91 -23.16
CA CYS A 390 -6.17 16.47 -22.63
C CYS A 390 -6.14 16.50 -21.09
N ARG A 391 -5.10 15.87 -20.51
CA ARG A 391 -4.84 15.85 -19.06
C ARG A 391 -4.77 17.25 -18.43
N GLY A 392 -4.32 18.27 -19.15
CA GLY A 392 -4.30 19.65 -18.65
C GLY A 392 -5.70 20.22 -18.44
N CYS A 393 -6.63 19.92 -19.36
CA CYS A 393 -8.03 20.35 -19.24
C CYS A 393 -8.72 19.69 -18.05
N SER A 394 -8.54 18.37 -17.87
CA SER A 394 -9.13 17.66 -16.72
C SER A 394 -8.57 18.16 -15.39
N ALA A 395 -7.26 18.40 -15.29
CA ALA A 395 -6.63 18.93 -14.09
C ALA A 395 -7.12 20.35 -13.73
N THR A 396 -7.31 21.21 -14.74
CA THR A 396 -7.82 22.58 -14.55
C THR A 396 -9.25 22.58 -14.03
N ILE A 397 -10.10 21.71 -14.61
CA ILE A 397 -11.48 21.54 -14.19
C ILE A 397 -11.56 21.01 -12.75
N GLU A 398 -10.76 20.00 -12.41
CA GLU A 398 -10.72 19.47 -11.04
C GLU A 398 -10.27 20.53 -10.03
N ALA A 399 -9.22 21.29 -10.33
CA ALA A 399 -8.72 22.33 -9.43
C ALA A 399 -9.78 23.42 -9.17
N ALA A 400 -10.48 23.86 -10.22
CA ALA A 400 -11.50 24.89 -10.10
C ALA A 400 -12.75 24.42 -9.33
N LEU A 401 -13.15 23.16 -9.50
CA LEU A 401 -14.28 22.59 -8.77
C LEU A 401 -13.94 22.25 -7.31
N ARG A 402 -12.73 21.74 -7.01
CA ARG A 402 -12.27 21.50 -5.63
C ARG A 402 -12.16 22.77 -4.80
N ALA A 403 -11.89 23.91 -5.44
CA ALA A 403 -11.77 25.20 -4.77
C ALA A 403 -13.12 25.76 -4.27
N ARG A 404 -14.26 25.14 -4.60
CA ARG A 404 -15.60 25.59 -4.19
C ARG A 404 -15.99 24.95 -2.86
N ASP A 405 -16.40 25.80 -1.91
CA ASP A 405 -16.96 25.34 -0.63
C ASP A 405 -18.25 24.53 -0.88
N GLY A 406 -18.27 23.30 -0.37
CA GLY A 406 -19.35 22.33 -0.61
C GLY A 406 -19.04 21.23 -1.62
N VAL A 407 -17.92 21.27 -2.35
CA VAL A 407 -17.47 20.14 -3.20
C VAL A 407 -16.60 19.19 -2.36
N LEU A 408 -17.06 17.94 -2.25
CA LEU A 408 -16.41 16.91 -1.43
C LEU A 408 -15.40 16.11 -2.24
N GLU A 409 -15.79 15.70 -3.46
CA GLU A 409 -14.95 14.94 -4.38
C GLU A 409 -15.23 15.37 -5.82
N VAL A 410 -14.19 15.36 -6.67
CA VAL A 410 -14.33 15.57 -8.11
C VAL A 410 -13.28 14.73 -8.85
N ALA A 411 -13.70 14.11 -9.93
CA ALA A 411 -12.87 13.38 -10.87
C ALA A 411 -13.28 13.76 -12.30
N ALA A 412 -12.33 14.24 -13.10
CA ALA A 412 -12.54 14.58 -14.50
C ALA A 412 -11.79 13.58 -15.40
N ASP A 413 -12.53 12.90 -16.26
CA ASP A 413 -11.99 11.97 -17.23
C ASP A 413 -12.02 12.59 -18.63
N HIS A 414 -10.83 12.95 -19.13
CA HIS A 414 -10.65 13.50 -20.48
C HIS A 414 -10.81 12.45 -21.59
N GLY A 415 -10.72 11.15 -21.27
CA GLY A 415 -10.96 10.07 -22.22
C GLY A 415 -12.45 9.90 -22.54
N SER A 416 -13.31 10.01 -21.53
CA SER A 416 -14.77 9.96 -21.69
C SER A 416 -15.45 11.33 -21.82
N GLY A 417 -14.73 12.42 -21.55
CA GLY A 417 -15.29 13.77 -21.52
C GLY A 417 -16.28 13.97 -20.36
N THR A 418 -16.16 13.20 -19.28
CA THR A 418 -17.10 13.23 -18.15
C THR A 418 -16.45 13.77 -16.88
N VAL A 419 -17.22 14.51 -16.09
CA VAL A 419 -16.86 14.99 -14.76
C VAL A 419 -17.85 14.42 -13.77
N ARG A 420 -17.35 13.65 -12.80
CA ARG A 420 -18.14 13.15 -11.67
C ARG A 420 -17.75 13.90 -10.42
N LEU A 421 -18.73 14.38 -9.68
CA LEU A 421 -18.50 15.11 -8.44
C LEU A 421 -19.51 14.73 -7.36
N ARG A 422 -19.05 14.74 -6.11
CA ARG A 422 -19.89 14.67 -4.93
C ARG A 422 -19.89 16.02 -4.25
N HIS A 423 -21.08 16.52 -3.94
CA HIS A 423 -21.24 17.83 -3.32
C HIS A 423 -22.28 17.80 -2.22
N ASP A 424 -22.18 18.73 -1.29
CA ASP A 424 -23.22 19.00 -0.29
C ASP A 424 -24.28 19.93 -0.91
N PRO A 425 -25.51 19.44 -1.21
CA PRO A 425 -26.57 20.25 -1.80
C PRO A 425 -27.03 21.39 -0.90
N ALA A 426 -26.71 21.37 0.41
CA ALA A 426 -26.98 22.49 1.31
C ALA A 426 -25.97 23.65 1.16
N ARG A 427 -24.79 23.41 0.57
CA ARG A 427 -23.71 24.40 0.41
C ARG A 427 -23.47 24.83 -1.03
N VAL A 428 -23.62 23.91 -1.97
CA VAL A 428 -23.42 24.19 -3.40
C VAL A 428 -24.44 23.42 -4.23
N THR A 429 -25.09 24.11 -5.15
CA THR A 429 -26.11 23.53 -6.03
C THR A 429 -25.51 23.01 -7.34
N ALA A 430 -26.20 22.08 -7.99
CA ALA A 430 -25.80 21.56 -9.30
C ALA A 430 -25.69 22.66 -10.37
N GLU A 431 -26.48 23.73 -10.26
CA GLU A 431 -26.47 24.87 -11.19
C GLU A 431 -25.20 25.74 -11.00
N GLN A 432 -24.84 26.05 -9.76
CA GLN A 432 -23.59 26.77 -9.44
C GLN A 432 -22.33 26.04 -9.93
N LEU A 433 -22.36 24.71 -9.93
CA LEU A 433 -21.24 23.89 -10.44
C LEU A 433 -21.19 23.88 -11.97
N ARG A 434 -22.34 23.94 -12.66
CA ARG A 434 -22.40 24.13 -14.12
C ARG A 434 -21.91 25.52 -14.51
N ASP A 435 -22.28 26.55 -13.76
CA ASP A 435 -21.83 27.92 -14.00
C ASP A 435 -20.32 28.08 -13.78
N ALA A 436 -19.76 27.38 -12.80
CA ALA A 436 -18.32 27.35 -12.57
C ALA A 436 -17.56 26.74 -13.75
N LEU A 437 -18.10 25.70 -14.38
CA LEU A 437 -17.54 25.11 -15.60
C LEU A 437 -17.72 26.05 -16.81
N ALA A 438 -18.86 26.73 -16.91
CA ALA A 438 -19.12 27.72 -17.96
C ALA A 438 -18.16 28.93 -17.87
N GLY A 439 -17.84 29.39 -16.66
CA GLY A 439 -16.87 30.47 -16.42
C GLY A 439 -15.43 30.13 -16.84
N LEU A 440 -15.11 28.85 -16.98
CA LEU A 440 -13.83 28.35 -17.51
C LEU A 440 -13.86 28.15 -19.04
N GLY A 441 -14.98 28.48 -19.70
CA GLY A 441 -15.17 28.30 -21.14
C GLY A 441 -15.65 26.92 -21.56
N TYR A 442 -16.02 26.04 -20.63
CA TYR A 442 -16.52 24.70 -20.91
C TYR A 442 -18.05 24.66 -20.95
N ARG A 443 -18.63 23.76 -21.77
CA ARG A 443 -20.09 23.59 -21.87
C ARG A 443 -20.52 22.28 -21.21
N PRO A 444 -20.99 22.31 -19.96
CA PRO A 444 -21.48 21.12 -19.27
C PRO A 444 -22.89 20.74 -19.75
N ARG A 445 -23.12 19.45 -20.01
CA ARG A 445 -24.43 18.85 -20.28
C ARG A 445 -24.70 17.73 -19.28
N SER A 446 -25.98 17.50 -18.98
CA SER A 446 -26.37 16.30 -18.24
C SER A 446 -26.16 15.07 -19.14
N PRO A 447 -25.66 13.94 -18.60
CA PRO A 447 -25.39 12.75 -19.39
C PRO A 447 -26.67 12.23 -20.06
N SER A 448 -26.56 11.88 -21.35
CA SER A 448 -27.67 11.29 -22.10
C SER A 448 -27.98 9.89 -21.54
N PRO A 449 -29.26 9.49 -21.35
CA PRO A 449 -29.61 8.20 -20.74
C PRO A 449 -29.25 6.95 -21.57
N ALA A 450 -28.49 7.09 -22.67
CA ALA A 450 -28.13 6.00 -23.58
C ALA A 450 -26.61 5.79 -23.64
N ARG A 451 -26.01 5.27 -22.57
CA ARG A 451 -24.73 4.52 -22.58
C ARG A 451 -24.49 3.90 -21.19
N ARG A 452 -25.27 2.87 -20.87
CA ARG A 452 -24.86 1.83 -19.91
C ARG A 452 -24.65 0.57 -20.76
N ALA A 453 -23.40 0.24 -21.03
CA ALA A 453 -22.97 -1.05 -21.55
C ALA A 453 -21.87 -1.56 -20.62
#